data_AF-A0A0B7G0C0-F1
#
_entry.id   AF-A0A0B7G0C0-F1
#
_cell.length_a   1.000
_cell.length_b   1.000
_cell.length_c   1.000
_cell.angle_alpha   90.00
_cell.angle_beta   90.00
_cell.angle_gamma   90.00
#
_symmetry.space_group_name_H-M   'P 1'
#
loop_
_entity.id
_entity.type
_entity.pdbx_description
1 polymer ?
#
loop_
_entity_poly.entity_id
_entity_poly.type
_entity_poly.pdbx_seq_one_letter_code
_entity_poly.pdbx_strand_id
1 'polypeptide(L)'
;MTPNIPAPVAAQALIQAATALRGAIYLAVISLCLLVYDCIITIDQEVKFVWGQRWSFGKVMYIFIRYATIITMAFHVTSMFFFRPSPPL
;
A
#
# COMPACT_ATOMS: atom_id res chain seq x y z
N MET A 1 31.23 13.36 24.14
CA MET A 1 31.84 12.07 23.76
C MET A 1 30.94 11.46 22.68
N THR A 2 31.08 11.89 21.43
CA THR A 2 30.30 11.31 20.32
C THR A 2 30.88 9.91 20.04
N PRO A 3 30.06 8.85 19.99
CA PRO A 3 30.56 7.51 19.64
C PRO A 3 31.22 7.60 18.26
N ASN A 4 32.52 7.29 18.20
CA ASN A 4 33.26 7.21 16.94
C ASN A 4 32.81 5.94 16.20
N ILE A 5 31.70 6.04 15.47
CA ILE A 5 31.20 4.96 14.64
C ILE A 5 32.17 4.81 13.47
N PRO A 6 32.75 3.62 13.24
CA PRO A 6 33.65 3.40 12.12
C PRO A 6 32.96 3.81 10.81
N ALA A 7 33.64 4.61 10.00
CA ALA A 7 33.18 5.02 8.67
C ALA A 7 32.53 3.89 7.83
N PRO A 8 33.05 2.64 7.82
CA PRO A 8 32.40 1.55 7.08
C PRO A 8 31.03 1.15 7.65
N VAL A 9 30.82 1.21 8.97
CA VAL A 9 29.58 0.80 9.63
C VAL A 9 28.45 1.81 9.35
N ALA A 10 28.79 3.12 9.34
CA ALA A 10 27.83 4.15 8.98
C ALA A 10 27.36 4.03 7.53
N ALA A 11 28.28 3.73 6.60
CA ALA A 11 27.94 3.50 5.19
C ALA A 11 27.06 2.25 5.01
N GLN A 12 27.35 1.17 5.73
CA GLN A 12 26.55 -0.06 5.71
C GLN A 12 25.12 0.16 6.21
N ALA A 13 24.96 0.92 7.31
CA ALA A 13 23.65 1.26 7.85
C ALA A 13 22.78 2.05 6.85
N LEU A 14 23.39 2.99 6.11
CA LEU A 14 22.68 3.74 5.07
C LEU A 14 22.22 2.84 3.92
N ILE A 15 23.06 1.92 3.47
CA ILE A 15 22.73 0.96 2.39
C ILE A 15 21.61 0.02 2.84
N GLN A 16 21.64 -0.45 4.09
CA GLN A 16 20.58 -1.29 4.66
C GLN A 16 19.24 -0.54 4.74
N ALA A 17 19.25 0.71 5.22
CA ALA A 17 18.07 1.55 5.27
C ALA A 17 17.48 1.81 3.86
N ALA A 18 18.34 2.12 2.88
CA ALA A 18 17.92 2.32 1.49
C ALA A 18 17.33 1.05 0.86
N THR A 19 17.90 -0.12 1.17
CA THR A 19 17.42 -1.42 0.69
C THR A 19 16.06 -1.79 1.31
N ALA A 20 15.91 -1.56 2.62
CA ALA A 20 14.65 -1.77 3.33
C ALA A 20 13.53 -0.87 2.77
N LEU A 21 13.83 0.40 2.50
CA LEU A 21 12.88 1.33 1.90
C LEU A 21 12.42 0.86 0.50
N ARG A 22 13.34 0.39 -0.35
CA ARG A 22 12.99 -0.18 -1.66
C ARG A 22 12.08 -1.40 -1.52
N GLY A 23 12.40 -2.30 -0.58
CA GLY A 23 11.57 -3.47 -0.28
C GLY A 23 10.15 -3.07 0.13
N ALA A 24 10.00 -2.09 1.02
CA ALA A 24 8.70 -1.59 1.46
C ALA A 24 7.85 -1.03 0.32
N ILE A 25 8.47 -0.32 -0.65
CA ILE A 25 7.77 0.21 -1.82
C ILE A 25 7.22 -0.92 -2.70
N TYR A 26 8.05 -1.93 -2.99
CA TYR A 26 7.62 -3.07 -3.78
C TYR A 26 6.51 -3.86 -3.07
N LEU A 27 6.63 -4.07 -1.76
CA LEU A 27 5.60 -4.73 -0.97
C LEU A 27 4.28 -3.95 -1.00
N ALA A 28 4.31 -2.63 -0.85
CA ALA A 28 3.11 -1.80 -0.92
C ALA A 28 2.39 -1.92 -2.28
N VAL A 29 3.15 -1.94 -3.38
CA VAL A 29 2.61 -2.14 -4.73
C VAL A 29 2.03 -3.55 -4.91
N ILE A 30 2.73 -4.58 -4.43
CA ILE A 30 2.25 -5.97 -4.48
C ILE A 30 0.95 -6.11 -3.68
N SER A 31 0.89 -5.56 -2.47
CA SER A 31 -0.32 -5.57 -1.64
C SER A 31 -1.50 -4.88 -2.31
N LEU A 32 -1.29 -3.73 -2.95
CA LEU A 32 -2.34 -3.06 -3.73
C LEU A 32 -2.82 -3.93 -4.90
N CYS A 33 -1.88 -4.56 -5.62
CA CYS A 33 -2.20 -5.43 -6.75
C CYS A 33 -3.02 -6.65 -6.31
N LEU A 34 -2.62 -7.29 -5.20
CA LEU A 34 -3.36 -8.41 -4.60
C LEU A 34 -4.76 -7.99 -4.14
N LEU A 35 -4.90 -6.81 -3.53
CA LEU A 35 -6.19 -6.29 -3.10
C LEU A 35 -7.13 -6.05 -4.30
N VAL A 36 -6.62 -5.50 -5.39
CA VAL A 36 -7.38 -5.32 -6.63
C VAL A 36 -7.76 -6.66 -7.25
N TYR A 37 -6.83 -7.63 -7.25
CA TYR A 37 -7.09 -8.97 -7.76
C TYR A 37 -8.19 -9.68 -6.98
N ASP A 38 -8.14 -9.63 -5.64
CA ASP A 38 -9.19 -10.16 -4.77
C ASP A 38 -10.54 -9.49 -5.05
N CYS A 39 -10.52 -8.18 -5.31
CA CYS A 39 -11.70 -7.41 -5.73
C CYS A 39 -12.33 -7.95 -7.01
N ILE A 40 -11.54 -8.14 -8.05
CA ILE A 40 -12.03 -8.60 -9.36
C ILE A 40 -12.67 -9.99 -9.29
N ILE A 41 -12.07 -10.92 -8.55
CA ILE A 41 -12.57 -12.30 -8.45
C ILE A 41 -13.93 -12.36 -7.75
N THR A 42 -14.11 -11.53 -6.73
CA THR A 42 -15.31 -11.54 -5.89
C THR A 42 -16.40 -10.61 -6.43
N ILE A 43 -16.07 -9.67 -7.32
CA ILE A 43 -17.03 -8.79 -7.99
C ILE A 43 -18.11 -9.57 -8.74
N ASP A 44 -17.81 -10.70 -9.37
CA ASP A 44 -18.82 -11.49 -10.10
C ASP A 44 -19.91 -12.02 -9.16
N GLN A 45 -19.49 -12.52 -7.99
CA GLN A 45 -20.41 -12.96 -6.95
C GLN A 45 -21.14 -11.78 -6.31
N GLU A 46 -20.44 -10.66 -6.08
CA GLU A 46 -21.06 -9.43 -5.60
C GLU A 46 -22.14 -8.99 -6.58
N VAL A 47 -21.86 -8.77 -7.86
CA VAL A 47 -22.87 -8.32 -8.82
C VAL A 47 -24.09 -9.26 -8.85
N LYS A 48 -23.87 -10.57 -8.83
CA LYS A 48 -24.95 -11.56 -8.87
C LYS A 48 -25.82 -11.59 -7.61
N PHE A 49 -25.22 -11.51 -6.42
CA PHE A 49 -25.94 -11.63 -5.14
C PHE A 49 -26.29 -10.29 -4.49
N VAL A 50 -25.56 -9.23 -4.81
CA VAL A 50 -25.69 -7.88 -4.25
C VAL A 50 -26.59 -7.02 -5.13
N TRP A 51 -26.39 -7.00 -6.44
CA TRP A 51 -27.15 -6.06 -7.28
C TRP A 51 -28.59 -6.52 -7.53
N GLY A 52 -28.88 -7.82 -7.41
CA GLY A 52 -30.24 -8.37 -7.52
C GLY A 52 -31.06 -8.42 -6.21
N GLN A 53 -30.44 -8.22 -5.05
CA GLN A 53 -31.09 -8.34 -3.73
C GLN A 53 -31.40 -6.97 -3.12
N ARG A 54 -32.44 -6.90 -2.28
CA ARG A 54 -32.83 -5.68 -1.54
C ARG A 54 -31.61 -5.03 -0.86
N TRP A 55 -31.51 -3.71 -0.94
CA TRP A 55 -30.41 -2.94 -0.33
C TRP A 55 -30.49 -3.10 1.20
N SER A 56 -29.44 -3.68 1.79
CA SER A 56 -29.30 -3.88 3.24
C SER A 56 -28.12 -3.07 3.74
N PHE A 57 -28.16 -2.60 4.99
CA PHE A 57 -27.08 -1.85 5.62
C PHE A 57 -25.72 -2.59 5.57
N GLY A 58 -25.74 -3.91 5.77
CA GLY A 58 -24.52 -4.73 5.67
C GLY A 58 -23.87 -4.71 4.28
N LYS A 59 -24.70 -4.54 3.23
CA LYS A 59 -24.25 -4.45 1.84
C LYS A 59 -23.49 -3.15 1.57
N VAL A 60 -24.03 -2.03 2.08
CA VAL A 60 -23.39 -0.71 1.97
C VAL A 60 -22.10 -0.69 2.76
N MET A 61 -22.09 -1.22 3.98
CA MET A 61 -20.89 -1.29 4.83
C MET A 61 -19.79 -2.12 4.16
N TYR A 62 -20.13 -3.24 3.55
CA TYR A 62 -19.18 -4.12 2.87
C TYR A 62 -18.53 -3.43 1.65
N ILE A 63 -19.35 -2.83 0.79
CA ILE A 63 -18.89 -2.01 -0.34
C ILE A 63 -18.00 -0.87 0.18
N PHE A 64 -18.46 -0.14 1.20
CA PHE A 64 -17.73 0.99 1.75
C PHE A 64 -16.34 0.60 2.26
N ILE A 65 -16.24 -0.46 3.07
CA ILE A 65 -14.96 -0.95 3.59
C ILE A 65 -14.03 -1.33 2.44
N ARG A 66 -14.55 -2.02 1.41
CA ARG A 66 -13.76 -2.47 0.27
C ARG A 66 -13.20 -1.30 -0.55
N TYR A 67 -14.05 -0.38 -0.99
CA TYR A 67 -13.62 0.78 -1.78
C TYR A 67 -12.77 1.75 -0.95
N ALA A 68 -13.08 1.95 0.34
CA ALA A 68 -12.27 2.75 1.23
C ALA A 68 -10.86 2.16 1.40
N THR A 69 -10.74 0.83 1.52
CA THR A 69 -9.43 0.16 1.63
C THR A 69 -8.61 0.30 0.35
N ILE A 70 -9.24 0.18 -0.83
CA ILE A 70 -8.57 0.40 -2.11
C ILE A 70 -8.08 1.85 -2.23
N ILE A 71 -8.94 2.83 -1.90
CA ILE A 71 -8.60 4.26 -1.98
C ILE A 71 -7.46 4.61 -1.01
N THR A 72 -7.53 4.13 0.23
CA THR A 72 -6.49 4.40 1.24
C THR A 72 -5.15 3.76 0.85
N MET A 73 -5.16 2.53 0.30
CA MET A 73 -3.93 1.89 -0.20
C MET A 73 -3.37 2.59 -1.43
N ALA A 74 -4.22 3.00 -2.38
CA ALA A 74 -3.80 3.76 -3.55
C ALA A 74 -3.22 5.13 -3.16
N PHE A 75 -3.84 5.82 -2.21
CA PHE A 75 -3.33 7.06 -1.65
C PHE A 75 -1.99 6.85 -0.95
N HIS A 76 -1.86 5.79 -0.13
CA HIS A 76 -0.61 5.46 0.54
C HIS A 76 0.53 5.24 -0.46
N VAL A 77 0.31 4.43 -1.50
CA VAL A 77 1.29 4.20 -2.56
C VAL A 77 1.64 5.52 -3.28
N THR A 78 0.63 6.30 -3.67
CA THR A 78 0.84 7.59 -4.36
C THR A 78 1.63 8.58 -3.50
N SER A 79 1.32 8.67 -2.20
CA SER A 79 2.03 9.52 -1.25
C SER A 79 3.50 9.10 -1.11
N MET A 80 3.78 7.80 -1.15
CA MET A 80 5.14 7.26 -1.08
C MET A 80 5.96 7.59 -2.32
N PHE A 81 5.33 7.67 -3.50
CA PHE A 81 5.98 8.12 -4.73
C PHE A 81 6.23 9.63 -4.72
N PHE A 82 5.24 10.43 -4.31
CA PHE A 82 5.32 11.88 -4.32
C PHE A 82 6.25 12.44 -3.24
N PHE A 83 6.28 11.81 -2.05
CA PHE A 83 7.13 12.23 -0.94
C PHE A 83 8.59 11.76 -1.08
N ARG A 84 8.99 11.15 -2.21
CA ARG A 84 10.42 10.97 -2.49
C ARG A 84 11.02 12.35 -2.72
N PRO A 85 11.84 12.90 -1.80
CA PRO A 85 12.44 14.20 -2.02
C PRO A 85 13.37 14.08 -3.23
N SER A 86 13.10 14.85 -4.29
CA SER A 86 14.04 15.01 -5.40
C SER A 86 15.34 15.58 -4.84
N PRO A 87 16.51 15.01 -5.18
CA PRO A 87 17.78 15.56 -4.71
C PRO A 87 17.87 17.03 -5.14
N PRO A 88 18.23 17.97 -4.22
CA PRO A 88 18.58 19.31 -4.62
C PRO A 88 19.80 19.21 -5.55
N LEU A 89 19.65 19.74 -6.77
CA LEU A 89 20.70 19.83 -7.79
C LEU A 89 21.92 20.60 -7.26
#